data_AF-A0A8J4XXV3-F1
#
_entry.id   AF-A0A8J4XXV3-F1
#
_cell.length_a   1.000
_cell.length_b   1.000
_cell.length_c   1.000
_cell.angle_alpha   90.00
_cell.angle_beta   90.00
_cell.angle_gamma   90.00
#
_symmetry.space_group_name_H-M   'P 1'
#
loop_
_entity.id
_entity.type
_entity.pdbx_description
1 polymer ?
#
loop_
_entity_poly.entity_id
_entity_poly.type
_entity_poly.pdbx_seq_one_letter_code
_entity_poly.pdbx_strand_id
1 'polypeptide(L)'
;MLSEYLCSAQSDLSAKQDIMQVKAQRLALAQDEYHHLNTTLTNLFSSRSSLSSGGSGASRWDPDLLKTDVQMARNRVGRLKRELHQIKHEVANTEAGMQTLAQVQEKLSGLTTGYSVEEAQAIVSQLKNIEESLRAGEKEKMELIKSLTVLRHDIISAEATHAIEANIEKSHEKHSTASQTDFCGEVNLAITVPFFVCFCLVLYPIVLIVLIDL
;
A
#
# COMPACT_ATOMS: atom_id res chain seq x y z
N MET A 1 -4.66 17.82 1.27
CA MET A 1 -4.90 16.65 2.16
C MET A 1 -3.77 16.39 3.14
N LEU A 2 -2.64 15.73 2.82
CA LEU A 2 -1.62 15.39 3.84
C LEU A 2 -1.02 16.62 4.54
N SER A 3 -0.79 17.70 3.79
CA SER A 3 -0.33 18.99 4.33
C SER A 3 -1.31 19.63 5.33
N GLU A 4 -2.61 19.54 5.07
CA GLU A 4 -3.66 20.07 5.96
C GLU A 4 -3.76 19.23 7.23
N TYR A 5 -3.64 17.90 7.13
CA TYR A 5 -3.56 17.00 8.28
C TYR A 5 -2.34 17.32 9.16
N LEU A 6 -1.15 17.50 8.57
CA LEU A 6 0.04 17.89 9.33
C LEU A 6 -0.12 19.25 10.02
N CYS A 7 -0.75 20.21 9.36
CA CYS A 7 -1.05 21.52 9.96
C CYS A 7 -1.99 21.41 11.16
N SER A 8 -3.10 20.65 11.02
CA SER A 8 -4.02 20.41 12.14
C SER A 8 -3.34 19.65 13.28
N ALA A 9 -2.57 18.60 12.97
CA ALA A 9 -1.83 17.83 13.97
C ALA A 9 -0.79 18.68 14.72
N GLN A 10 -0.15 19.64 14.04
CA GLN A 10 0.77 20.59 14.66
C GLN A 10 0.06 21.51 15.66
N SER A 11 -1.14 22.00 15.32
CA SER A 11 -1.97 22.79 16.22
C SER A 11 -2.41 21.97 17.44
N ASP A 12 -2.88 20.74 17.21
CA ASP A 12 -3.29 19.84 18.28
C ASP A 12 -2.13 19.47 19.21
N LEU A 13 -0.93 19.25 18.65
CA LEU A 13 0.29 19.02 19.40
C LEU A 13 0.64 20.22 20.28
N SER A 14 0.59 21.44 19.73
CA SER A 14 0.81 22.68 20.49
C SER A 14 -0.18 22.79 21.66
N ALA A 15 -1.47 22.54 21.41
CA ALA A 15 -2.49 22.56 22.46
C ALA A 15 -2.22 21.50 23.54
N LYS A 16 -1.75 20.30 23.18
CA LYS A 16 -1.33 19.28 24.16
C LYS A 16 -0.13 19.72 24.98
N GLN A 17 0.85 20.39 24.38
CA GLN A 17 2.00 20.94 25.09
C GLN A 17 1.56 22.01 26.10
N ASP A 18 0.60 22.88 25.74
CA ASP A 18 0.02 23.86 26.67
C ASP A 18 -0.69 23.18 27.84
N ILE A 19 -1.52 22.16 27.57
CA ILE A 19 -2.18 21.37 28.62
C ILE A 19 -1.15 20.69 29.52
N MET A 20 -0.05 20.18 28.96
CA MET A 20 1.05 19.58 29.72
C MET A 20 1.70 20.61 30.66
N GLN A 21 1.94 21.83 30.20
CA GLN A 21 2.47 22.92 31.02
C GLN A 21 1.51 23.29 32.16
N VAL A 22 0.22 23.44 31.87
CA VAL A 22 -0.80 23.71 32.89
C VAL A 22 -0.86 22.60 33.93
N LYS A 23 -0.79 21.33 33.51
CA LYS A 23 -0.74 20.19 34.44
C LYS A 23 0.53 20.20 35.29
N ALA A 24 1.68 20.60 34.73
CA ALA A 24 2.94 20.74 35.46
C ALA A 24 2.86 21.83 36.53
N GLN A 25 2.31 22.99 36.18
CA GLN A 25 2.08 24.08 37.13
C GLN A 25 1.09 23.66 38.24
N ARG A 26 -0.01 22.99 37.86
CA ARG A 26 -1.00 22.50 38.82
C ARG A 26 -0.42 21.45 39.77
N LEU A 27 0.50 20.63 39.28
CA LEU A 27 1.25 19.68 40.10
C LEU A 27 2.14 20.41 41.11
N ALA A 28 2.90 21.41 40.68
CA ALA A 28 3.76 22.19 41.58
C ALA A 28 2.95 22.83 42.72
N LEU A 29 1.84 23.50 42.40
CA LEU A 29 0.95 24.08 43.41
C LEU A 29 0.38 23.04 44.38
N ALA A 30 -0.01 21.87 43.88
CA ALA A 30 -0.51 20.79 44.73
C ALA A 30 0.59 20.17 45.62
N GLN A 31 1.85 20.16 45.17
CA GLN A 31 2.98 19.74 45.98
C GLN A 31 3.25 20.75 47.09
N ASP A 32 3.23 22.05 46.79
CA ASP A 32 3.41 23.11 47.79
C ASP A 32 2.31 23.05 48.86
N GLU A 33 1.05 22.89 48.44
CA GLU A 33 -0.09 22.69 49.35
C GLU A 33 0.10 21.45 50.24
N TYR A 34 0.48 20.31 49.66
CA TYR A 34 0.78 19.10 50.42
C TYR A 34 1.92 19.31 51.43
N HIS A 35 3.02 19.95 51.03
CA HIS A 35 4.16 20.23 51.90
C HIS A 35 3.78 21.18 53.04
N HIS A 36 2.96 22.19 52.77
CA HIS A 36 2.46 23.12 53.77
C HIS A 36 1.57 22.42 54.81
N LEU A 37 0.59 21.63 54.35
CA LEU A 37 -0.31 20.88 55.23
C LEU A 37 0.47 19.84 56.06
N ASN A 38 1.40 19.12 55.43
CA ASN A 38 2.21 18.12 56.10
C ASN A 38 3.12 18.76 57.16
N THR A 39 3.74 19.91 56.87
CA THR A 39 4.55 20.67 57.84
C THR A 39 3.72 21.17 59.01
N THR A 40 2.51 21.65 58.74
CA THR A 40 1.57 22.09 59.79
C THR A 40 1.19 20.92 60.70
N LEU A 41 0.94 19.74 60.12
CA LEU A 41 0.62 18.52 60.86
C LEU A 41 1.81 18.06 61.72
N THR A 42 3.03 18.05 61.18
CA THR A 42 4.23 17.65 61.94
C THR A 42 4.52 18.61 63.09
N ASN A 43 4.33 19.92 62.87
CA ASN A 43 4.50 20.93 63.91
C ASN A 43 3.46 20.78 65.02
N LEU A 44 2.21 20.48 64.67
CA LEU A 44 1.14 20.22 65.65
C LEU A 44 1.47 19.02 66.56
N PHE A 45 1.97 17.93 66.00
CA PHE A 45 2.37 16.75 66.79
C PHE A 45 3.64 16.98 67.62
N SER A 46 4.61 17.73 67.09
CA SER A 46 5.85 18.07 67.80
C SER A 46 5.57 18.96 69.01
N SER A 47 4.71 19.98 68.85
CA SER A 47 4.35 20.88 69.96
C SER A 47 3.53 20.21 71.06
N ARG A 48 2.81 19.11 70.78
CA ARG A 48 2.08 18.33 71.81
C ARG A 48 2.98 17.39 72.61
N SER A 49 4.18 17.08 72.11
CA SER A 49 5.14 16.19 72.79
C SER A 49 6.19 16.95 73.62
N SER A 50 6.32 18.27 73.47
CA SER A 50 7.16 19.15 74.29
C SER A 50 6.34 20.08 75.18
N LEU A 51 6.32 19.85 76.51
CA LEU A 51 5.58 20.63 77.52
C LEU A 51 6.18 22.02 77.86
N SER A 52 7.00 22.61 76.99
CA SER A 52 7.72 23.86 77.31
C SER A 52 7.60 24.90 76.19
N SER A 53 6.54 25.70 76.27
CA SER A 53 6.39 27.13 75.88
C SER A 53 4.98 27.39 75.33
N GLY A 54 4.28 28.34 75.96
CA GLY A 54 2.89 28.69 75.64
C GLY A 54 2.75 29.28 74.24
N GLY A 55 2.33 28.46 73.28
CA GLY A 55 1.99 28.87 71.93
C GLY A 55 0.49 28.77 71.68
N SER A 56 -0.18 29.92 71.53
CA SER A 56 -1.62 30.13 71.37
C SER A 56 -2.24 29.61 70.05
N GLY A 57 -1.72 28.52 69.46
CA GLY A 57 -2.12 28.03 68.13
C GLY A 57 -2.74 26.63 68.07
N ALA A 58 -2.63 25.84 69.14
CA ALA A 58 -3.07 24.43 69.16
C ALA A 58 -4.60 24.25 69.05
N SER A 59 -5.39 25.32 69.20
CA SER A 59 -6.86 25.30 69.11
C SER A 59 -7.41 25.67 67.73
N ARG A 60 -6.57 26.04 66.74
CA ARG A 60 -7.05 26.47 65.42
C ARG A 60 -7.44 25.32 64.49
N TRP A 61 -6.80 24.16 64.64
CA TRP A 61 -6.88 23.07 63.67
C TRP A 61 -7.28 21.77 64.36
N ASP A 62 -8.36 21.15 63.87
CA ASP A 62 -8.74 19.79 64.24
C ASP A 62 -7.70 18.80 63.69
N PRO A 63 -6.98 18.03 64.55
CA PRO A 63 -5.95 17.10 64.11
C PRO A 63 -6.44 16.05 63.12
N ASP A 64 -7.69 15.59 63.23
CA ASP A 64 -8.22 14.56 62.35
C ASP A 64 -8.63 15.14 61.00
N LEU A 65 -9.23 16.33 60.99
CA LEU A 65 -9.46 17.10 59.76
C LEU A 65 -8.15 17.37 59.01
N LEU A 66 -7.10 17.82 59.70
CA LEU A 66 -5.80 18.11 59.07
C LEU A 66 -5.15 16.85 58.47
N LYS A 67 -5.29 15.67 59.10
CA LYS A 67 -4.84 14.39 58.50
C LYS A 67 -5.61 14.10 57.21
N THR A 68 -6.93 14.32 57.20
CA THR A 68 -7.73 14.10 55.99
C THR A 68 -7.31 15.03 54.85
N ASP A 69 -7.05 16.30 55.14
CA ASP A 69 -6.56 17.27 54.15
C ASP A 69 -5.19 16.88 53.60
N VAL A 70 -4.25 16.46 54.46
CA VAL A 70 -2.93 15.95 54.03
C VAL A 70 -3.10 14.74 53.11
N GLN A 71 -4.00 13.82 53.44
CA GLN A 71 -4.26 12.63 52.61
C GLN A 71 -4.90 13.00 51.27
N MET A 72 -5.85 13.93 51.24
CA MET A 72 -6.46 14.44 50.01
C MET A 72 -5.44 15.14 49.11
N ALA A 73 -4.60 16.01 49.68
CA ALA A 73 -3.52 16.69 48.96
C ALA A 73 -2.52 15.67 48.37
N ARG A 74 -2.12 14.65 49.15
CA ARG A 74 -1.26 13.56 48.67
C ARG A 74 -1.87 12.80 47.50
N ASN A 75 -3.16 12.46 47.59
CA ASN A 75 -3.88 11.79 46.51
C ASN A 75 -3.96 12.65 45.24
N ARG A 76 -4.20 13.96 45.40
CA ARG A 76 -4.20 14.93 44.30
C ARG A 76 -2.84 15.01 43.61
N VAL A 77 -1.74 15.07 44.37
CA VAL A 77 -0.37 15.01 43.83
C VAL A 77 -0.13 13.71 43.05
N GLY A 78 -0.52 12.56 43.62
CA GLY A 78 -0.37 11.27 42.97
C GLY A 78 -1.18 11.15 41.66
N ARG A 79 -2.39 11.71 41.61
CA ARG A 79 -3.19 11.78 40.39
C ARG A 79 -2.53 12.68 39.33
N LEU A 80 -2.12 13.90 39.70
CA LEU A 80 -1.48 14.84 38.79
C LEU A 80 -0.17 14.31 38.21
N LYS A 81 0.64 13.57 39.00
CA LYS A 81 1.85 12.89 38.49
C LYS A 81 1.54 11.87 37.41
N ARG A 82 0.49 11.05 37.59
CA ARG A 82 0.06 10.06 36.59
C ARG A 82 -0.46 10.73 35.33
N GLU A 83 -1.32 11.74 35.47
CA GLU A 83 -1.83 12.51 34.32
C GLU A 83 -0.70 13.20 33.54
N LEU A 84 0.31 13.73 34.24
CA LEU A 84 1.45 14.38 33.63
C LEU A 84 2.37 13.39 32.91
N HIS A 85 2.52 12.17 33.45
CA HIS A 85 3.22 11.10 32.75
C HIS A 85 2.47 10.67 31.48
N GLN A 86 1.15 10.51 31.57
CA GLN A 86 0.31 10.16 30.44
C GLN A 86 0.41 11.19 29.31
N ILE A 87 0.23 12.48 29.61
CA ILE A 87 0.26 13.51 28.56
C ILE A 87 1.65 13.66 27.92
N LYS A 88 2.73 13.46 28.68
CA LYS A 88 4.09 13.41 28.11
C LYS A 88 4.24 12.31 27.07
N HIS A 89 3.71 11.13 27.37
CA HIS A 89 3.73 10.02 26.43
C HIS A 89 2.85 10.29 25.20
N GLU A 90 1.67 10.88 25.39
CA GLU A 90 0.81 11.29 24.28
C GLU A 90 1.48 12.33 23.37
N VAL A 91 2.13 13.35 23.93
CA VAL A 91 2.90 14.37 23.19
C VAL A 91 4.01 13.72 22.38
N ALA A 92 4.83 12.86 22.99
CA ALA A 92 5.93 12.17 22.32
C ALA A 92 5.44 11.28 21.16
N ASN A 93 4.34 10.55 21.36
CA ASN A 93 3.74 9.73 20.31
C ASN A 93 3.19 10.57 19.15
N THR A 94 2.54 11.70 19.46
CA THR A 94 2.06 12.61 18.41
C THR A 94 3.20 13.23 17.63
N GLU A 95 4.30 13.63 18.29
CA GLU A 95 5.51 14.14 17.63
C GLU A 95 6.13 13.09 16.70
N ALA A 96 6.29 11.85 17.17
CA ALA A 96 6.82 10.76 16.37
C ALA A 96 5.92 10.41 15.17
N GLY A 97 4.60 10.40 15.37
CA GLY A 97 3.63 10.19 14.30
C GLY A 97 3.70 11.30 13.25
N MET A 98 3.80 12.56 13.69
CA MET A 98 3.95 13.70 12.79
C MET A 98 5.26 13.65 12.01
N GLN A 99 6.39 13.31 12.64
CA GLN A 99 7.67 13.15 11.93
C GLN A 99 7.58 12.08 10.84
N THR A 100 6.91 10.97 11.14
CA THR A 100 6.68 9.89 10.17
C THR A 100 5.85 10.39 8.98
N LEU A 101 4.75 11.10 9.24
CA LEU A 101 3.91 11.67 8.20
C LEU A 101 4.63 12.76 7.39
N ALA A 102 5.49 13.56 8.01
CA ALA A 102 6.34 14.55 7.33
C ALA A 102 7.33 13.87 6.37
N GLN A 103 7.96 12.77 6.78
CA GLN A 103 8.82 11.96 5.90
C GLN A 103 8.05 11.35 4.72
N VAL A 104 6.82 10.89 4.97
CA VAL A 104 5.95 10.40 3.88
C VAL A 104 5.61 11.53 2.92
N GLN A 105 5.29 12.73 3.43
CA GLN A 105 5.02 13.89 2.60
C GLN A 105 6.24 14.26 1.74
N GLU A 106 7.45 14.24 2.30
CA GLU A 106 8.69 14.49 1.56
C GLU A 106 8.88 13.48 0.43
N LYS A 107 8.74 12.18 0.73
CA LYS A 107 8.83 11.11 -0.28
C LYS A 107 7.78 11.28 -1.38
N LEU A 108 6.54 11.59 -1.01
CA LEU A 108 5.46 11.81 -1.97
C LEU A 108 5.68 13.07 -2.81
N SER A 109 6.28 14.11 -2.21
CA SER A 109 6.70 15.33 -2.92
C SER A 109 7.94 15.13 -3.80
N GLY A 110 8.73 14.08 -3.60
CA GLY A 110 9.72 13.63 -4.58
C GLY A 110 9.10 12.81 -5.70
N LEU A 111 7.94 12.21 -5.42
CA LEU A 111 7.18 11.36 -6.34
C LEU A 111 6.15 12.14 -7.16
N THR A 112 6.28 13.48 -7.30
CA THR A 112 5.30 14.28 -8.05
C THR A 112 5.28 13.84 -9.51
N THR A 113 4.32 12.98 -9.82
CA THR A 113 3.49 12.97 -11.02
C THR A 113 4.22 13.24 -12.33
N GLY A 114 5.09 12.33 -12.73
CA GLY A 114 5.66 12.27 -14.07
C GLY A 114 6.54 11.05 -14.25
N TYR A 115 6.61 10.54 -15.49
CA TYR A 115 7.72 9.69 -15.89
C TYR A 115 8.99 10.56 -15.87
N SER A 116 10.08 10.08 -15.29
CA SER A 116 11.39 10.67 -15.52
C SER A 116 11.70 10.68 -17.03
N VAL A 117 12.60 11.56 -17.46
CA VAL A 117 12.97 11.65 -18.88
C VAL A 117 13.54 10.30 -19.35
N GLU A 118 14.28 9.62 -18.49
CA GLU A 118 14.82 8.28 -18.72
C GLU A 118 13.72 7.22 -18.87
N GLU A 119 12.73 7.20 -17.97
CA GLU A 119 11.59 6.29 -18.06
C GLU A 119 10.75 6.56 -19.31
N ALA A 120 10.49 7.82 -19.63
CA ALA A 120 9.76 8.20 -20.85
C ALA A 120 10.52 7.78 -22.12
N GLN A 121 11.85 7.97 -22.16
CA GLN A 121 12.69 7.52 -23.27
C GLN A 121 12.72 6.00 -23.39
N ALA A 122 12.78 5.29 -22.28
CA ALA A 122 12.72 3.83 -22.26
C ALA A 122 11.40 3.33 -22.86
N ILE A 123 10.27 3.91 -22.45
CA ILE A 123 8.94 3.58 -23.01
C ILE A 123 8.91 3.84 -24.52
N VAL A 124 9.37 5.00 -24.98
CA VAL A 124 9.40 5.33 -26.42
C VAL A 124 10.29 4.35 -27.20
N SER A 125 11.44 3.95 -26.65
CA SER A 125 12.32 2.97 -27.28
C SER A 125 11.66 1.59 -27.40
N GLN A 126 10.92 1.17 -26.37
CA GLN A 126 10.18 -0.09 -26.39
C GLN A 126 9.04 -0.05 -27.40
N LEU A 127 8.31 1.07 -27.49
CA LEU A 127 7.27 1.25 -28.49
C LEU A 127 7.82 1.17 -29.92
N LYS A 128 8.98 1.78 -30.19
CA LYS A 128 9.66 1.66 -31.49
C LYS A 128 10.06 0.23 -31.81
N ASN A 129 10.64 -0.49 -30.85
CA ASN A 129 11.01 -1.89 -31.04
C ASN A 129 9.78 -2.78 -31.33
N ILE A 130 8.65 -2.51 -30.67
CA ILE A 130 7.38 -3.21 -30.92
C ILE A 130 6.89 -2.90 -32.34
N GLU A 131 6.91 -1.64 -32.76
CA GLU A 131 6.50 -1.22 -34.11
C GLU A 131 7.36 -1.88 -35.20
N GLU A 132 8.68 -1.88 -35.02
CA GLU A 132 9.63 -2.53 -35.95
C GLU A 132 9.38 -4.04 -36.04
N SER A 133 9.16 -4.70 -34.90
CA SER A 133 8.85 -6.12 -34.84
C SER A 133 7.52 -6.45 -35.53
N LEU A 134 6.50 -5.60 -35.35
CA LEU A 134 5.20 -5.76 -36.00
C LEU A 134 5.32 -5.59 -37.52
N ARG A 135 6.03 -4.56 -37.98
CA ARG A 135 6.27 -4.29 -39.40
C ARG A 135 7.05 -5.41 -40.08
N ALA A 136 8.05 -5.96 -39.40
CA ALA A 136 8.79 -7.12 -39.89
C ALA A 136 7.88 -8.35 -40.04
N GLY A 137 7.04 -8.63 -39.04
CA GLY A 137 6.06 -9.72 -39.08
C GLY A 137 5.02 -9.56 -40.19
N GLU A 138 4.54 -8.34 -40.46
CA GLU A 138 3.63 -8.06 -41.57
C GLU A 138 4.28 -8.32 -42.94
N LYS A 139 5.56 -7.96 -43.08
CA LYS A 139 6.32 -8.22 -44.31
C LYS A 139 6.49 -9.72 -44.55
N GLU A 140 6.90 -10.47 -43.54
CA GLU A 140 7.04 -11.94 -43.63
C GLU A 140 5.71 -12.60 -44.01
N LYS A 141 4.61 -12.16 -43.40
CA LYS A 141 3.26 -12.62 -43.75
C LYS A 141 2.94 -12.39 -45.24
N MET A 142 3.25 -11.20 -45.78
CA MET A 142 3.01 -10.90 -47.20
C MET A 142 3.86 -11.78 -48.13
N GLU A 143 5.13 -12.01 -47.78
CA GLU A 143 6.02 -12.90 -48.54
C GLU A 143 5.52 -14.35 -48.53
N LEU A 144 5.00 -14.82 -47.39
CA LEU A 144 4.42 -16.15 -47.26
C LEU A 144 3.14 -16.30 -48.09
N ILE A 145 2.24 -15.30 -48.04
CA ILE A 145 1.01 -15.28 -48.86
C ILE A 145 1.37 -15.33 -50.34
N LYS A 146 2.34 -14.51 -50.78
CA LYS A 146 2.80 -14.50 -52.17
C LYS A 146 3.32 -15.89 -52.56
N SER A 147 4.18 -16.49 -51.75
CA SER A 147 4.73 -17.82 -52.01
C SER A 147 3.66 -18.89 -52.08
N LEU A 148 2.67 -18.86 -51.17
CA LEU A 148 1.52 -19.76 -51.20
C LEU A 148 0.66 -19.60 -52.45
N THR A 149 0.43 -18.37 -52.91
CA THR A 149 -0.34 -18.13 -54.15
C THR A 149 0.39 -18.63 -55.39
N VAL A 150 1.71 -18.48 -55.45
CA VAL A 150 2.54 -19.04 -56.53
C VAL A 150 2.47 -20.56 -56.50
N LEU A 151 2.72 -21.19 -55.35
CA LEU A 151 2.66 -22.64 -55.21
C LEU A 151 1.28 -23.20 -55.58
N ARG A 152 0.21 -22.52 -55.18
CA ARG A 152 -1.16 -22.87 -55.58
C ARG A 152 -1.32 -22.81 -57.10
N HIS A 153 -0.79 -21.79 -57.76
CA HIS A 153 -0.85 -21.68 -59.22
C HIS A 153 -0.04 -22.79 -59.90
N ASP A 154 1.15 -23.09 -59.39
CA ASP A 154 2.01 -24.15 -59.91
C ASP A 154 1.32 -25.52 -59.82
N ILE A 155 0.67 -25.84 -58.69
CA ILE A 155 -0.12 -27.07 -58.52
C ILE A 155 -1.27 -27.12 -59.54
N ILE A 156 -2.06 -26.06 -59.67
CA ILE A 156 -3.17 -26.01 -60.64
C ILE A 156 -2.66 -26.19 -62.08
N SER A 157 -1.51 -25.60 -62.42
CA SER A 157 -0.91 -25.73 -63.75
C SER A 157 -0.34 -27.13 -64.00
N ALA A 158 0.23 -27.78 -62.98
CA ALA A 158 0.69 -29.16 -63.02
C ALA A 158 -0.49 -30.14 -63.15
N GLU A 159 -1.59 -29.89 -62.45
CA GLU A 159 -2.83 -30.67 -62.60
C GLU A 159 -3.46 -30.49 -63.98
N ALA A 160 -3.46 -29.27 -64.53
CA ALA A 160 -3.96 -29.00 -65.88
C ALA A 160 -3.10 -29.68 -66.97
N THR A 161 -1.78 -29.68 -66.80
CA THR A 161 -0.86 -30.39 -67.70
C THR A 161 -0.98 -31.90 -67.54
N HIS A 162 -1.10 -32.44 -66.32
CA HIS A 162 -1.42 -33.85 -66.09
C HIS A 162 -2.79 -34.25 -66.66
N ALA A 163 -3.79 -33.38 -66.64
CA ALA A 163 -5.09 -33.64 -67.27
C ALA A 163 -5.02 -33.64 -68.81
N ILE A 164 -4.12 -32.84 -69.40
CA ILE A 164 -3.82 -32.84 -70.83
C ILE A 164 -2.99 -34.08 -71.21
N GLU A 165 -1.97 -34.43 -70.43
CA GLU A 165 -1.17 -35.65 -70.63
C GLU A 165 -2.02 -36.90 -70.46
N ALA A 166 -2.88 -36.99 -69.44
CA ALA A 166 -3.84 -38.07 -69.29
C ALA A 166 -4.86 -38.12 -70.45
N ASN A 167 -5.23 -36.99 -71.07
CA ASN A 167 -6.07 -36.96 -72.27
C ASN A 167 -5.31 -37.37 -73.55
N ILE A 168 -4.01 -37.08 -73.64
CA ILE A 168 -3.13 -37.55 -74.73
C ILE A 168 -2.89 -39.05 -74.57
N GLU A 169 -2.65 -39.54 -73.36
CA GLU A 169 -2.49 -40.96 -73.04
C GLU A 169 -3.79 -41.74 -73.28
N LYS A 170 -4.98 -41.16 -73.00
CA LYS A 170 -6.29 -41.78 -73.28
C LYS A 170 -6.62 -41.94 -74.78
N SER A 171 -5.80 -41.38 -75.66
CA SER A 171 -5.88 -41.62 -77.12
C SER A 171 -5.28 -42.97 -77.53
N HIS A 172 -4.51 -43.62 -76.65
CA HIS A 172 -3.96 -44.95 -76.85
C HIS A 172 -4.34 -45.84 -75.65
N GLU A 173 -4.91 -47.00 -75.96
CA GLU A 173 -5.30 -48.07 -75.03
C GLU A 173 -6.63 -47.96 -74.27
N LYS A 174 -7.55 -48.80 -74.75
CA LYS A 174 -8.67 -49.39 -74.00
C LYS A 174 -8.10 -50.19 -72.84
N HIS A 175 -8.65 -50.02 -71.63
CA HIS A 175 -9.30 -51.07 -70.81
C HIS A 175 -9.34 -50.71 -69.32
N SER A 176 -10.55 -50.90 -68.76
CA SER A 176 -10.84 -51.40 -67.41
C SER A 176 -10.92 -50.47 -66.18
N THR A 177 -12.17 -50.44 -65.68
CA THR A 177 -12.63 -50.70 -64.30
C THR A 177 -12.21 -49.80 -63.15
N ALA A 178 -13.26 -49.22 -62.54
CA ALA A 178 -13.50 -49.07 -61.10
C ALA A 178 -12.53 -48.20 -60.28
N SER A 179 -12.99 -47.09 -59.72
CA SER A 179 -13.70 -47.13 -58.44
C SER A 179 -14.25 -45.76 -58.06
N GLN A 180 -15.43 -45.80 -57.47
CA GLN A 180 -16.13 -44.73 -56.80
C GLN A 180 -15.77 -44.83 -55.31
N THR A 181 -15.37 -43.73 -54.69
CA THR A 181 -15.65 -43.46 -53.27
C THR A 181 -15.65 -41.96 -53.05
N ASP A 182 -16.86 -41.43 -52.88
CA ASP A 182 -17.14 -40.15 -52.25
C ASP A 182 -16.92 -40.23 -50.73
N PHE A 183 -16.55 -39.07 -50.18
CA PHE A 183 -16.70 -38.58 -48.80
C PHE A 183 -16.00 -39.24 -47.59
N CYS A 184 -15.41 -38.31 -46.84
CA CYS A 184 -15.40 -38.22 -45.37
C CYS A 184 -14.39 -39.07 -44.59
N GLY A 185 -13.43 -38.36 -44.01
CA GLY A 185 -12.59 -38.85 -42.92
C GLY A 185 -11.94 -37.67 -42.23
N GLU A 186 -12.62 -37.10 -41.24
CA GLU A 186 -11.95 -36.46 -40.11
C GLU A 186 -10.85 -37.40 -39.61
N VAL A 187 -9.60 -37.01 -39.76
CA VAL A 187 -8.52 -37.59 -38.95
C VAL A 187 -7.76 -36.43 -38.36
N ASN A 188 -8.11 -36.14 -37.11
CA ASN A 188 -7.29 -35.39 -36.17
C ASN A 188 -5.84 -35.86 -36.30
N LEU A 189 -5.00 -35.07 -36.96
CA LEU A 189 -3.56 -35.17 -36.78
C LEU A 189 -3.14 -34.01 -35.87
N ALA A 190 -3.12 -34.33 -34.59
CA ALA A 190 -2.42 -33.60 -33.56
C ALA A 190 -0.96 -33.40 -34.01
N ILE A 191 -0.69 -32.26 -34.65
CA ILE A 191 0.65 -31.71 -34.79
C ILE A 191 0.72 -30.55 -33.81
N THR A 192 1.16 -30.90 -32.61
CA THR A 192 2.13 -30.14 -31.81
C THR A 192 1.93 -28.62 -31.78
N VAL A 193 1.11 -28.17 -30.83
CA VAL A 193 1.03 -26.76 -30.42
C VAL A 193 1.73 -26.61 -29.06
N PRO A 194 3.02 -26.21 -28.99
CA PRO A 194 3.61 -25.79 -27.73
C PRO A 194 3.38 -24.30 -27.45
N PHE A 195 2.62 -23.58 -28.30
CA PHE A 195 2.48 -22.12 -28.20
C PHE A 195 1.20 -21.62 -27.50
N PHE A 196 0.15 -22.44 -27.37
CA PHE A 196 -1.13 -21.95 -26.84
C PHE A 196 -1.29 -22.08 -25.32
N VAL A 197 -0.51 -22.95 -24.67
CA VAL A 197 -0.60 -23.14 -23.20
C VAL A 197 0.11 -22.01 -22.43
N CYS A 198 1.01 -21.26 -23.09
CA CYS A 198 1.71 -20.15 -22.44
C CYS A 198 0.87 -18.86 -22.34
N PHE A 199 -0.21 -18.73 -23.11
CA PHE A 199 -1.03 -17.51 -23.10
C PHE A 199 -2.21 -17.56 -22.12
N CYS A 200 -2.74 -18.76 -21.82
CA CYS A 200 -3.89 -18.90 -20.91
C CYS A 200 -3.54 -18.84 -19.41
N LEU A 201 -2.30 -19.14 -19.00
CA LEU A 201 -1.92 -19.11 -17.59
C LEU A 201 -1.46 -17.73 -17.08
N VAL A 202 -1.19 -16.77 -17.96
CA VAL A 202 -0.70 -15.43 -17.57
C VAL A 202 -1.82 -14.39 -17.44
N LEU A 203 -2.99 -14.63 -18.05
CA LEU A 203 -4.09 -13.66 -18.08
C LEU A 203 -5.23 -13.93 -17.07
N TYR A 204 -5.27 -15.11 -16.45
CA TYR A 204 -6.30 -15.43 -15.46
C TYR A 204 -6.19 -14.67 -14.11
N PRO A 205 -5.02 -14.24 -13.59
CA PRO A 205 -4.98 -13.49 -12.33
C PRO A 205 -5.30 -12.00 -12.49
N ILE A 206 -5.30 -11.45 -13.71
CA ILE A 206 -5.52 -10.00 -13.94
C ILE A 206 -7.00 -9.67 -14.09
N VAL A 207 -7.79 -10.56 -14.69
CA VAL A 207 -9.24 -10.34 -14.88
C VAL A 207 -10.03 -10.54 -13.57
N LEU A 208 -9.55 -11.38 -12.65
CA LEU A 208 -10.23 -11.63 -11.37
C LEU A 208 -10.08 -10.49 -10.35
N ILE A 209 -9.05 -9.65 -10.48
CA ILE A 209 -8.86 -8.47 -9.62
C ILE A 209 -9.78 -7.31 -10.04
N VAL A 210 -10.13 -7.19 -11.32
CA VAL A 210 -10.97 -6.09 -11.81
C VAL A 210 -12.46 -6.32 -11.57
N LEU A 211 -12.90 -7.57 -11.33
CA LEU A 211 -14.32 -7.90 -11.10
C LEU A 211 -14.76 -7.94 -9.62
N ILE A 212 -13.84 -7.75 -8.66
CA ILE A 212 -14.16 -7.74 -7.22
C ILE A 212 -14.40 -6.31 -6.68
N ASP A 213 -14.03 -5.27 -7.43
CA ASP A 213 -14.22 -3.86 -7.06
C ASP A 213 -15.32 -3.15 -7.88
N LEU A 214 -16.33 -3.87 -8.40
CA LEU A 214 -17.54 -3.29 -8.98
C LEU A 214 -18.83 -3.79 -8.29
#